data_AF-A0A1C6W338-F1
#
_entry.id   AF-A0A1C6W338-F1
#
_cell.length_a   1.000
_cell.length_b   1.000
_cell.length_c   1.000
_cell.angle_alpha   90.00
_cell.angle_beta   90.00
_cell.angle_gamma   90.00
#
_symmetry.space_group_name_H-M   'P 1'
#
loop_
_entity.id
_entity.type
_entity.pdbx_description
1 polymer ?
#
loop_
_entity_poly.entity_id
_entity_poly.type
_entity_poly.pdbx_seq_one_letter_code
_entity_poly.pdbx_strand_id
1 'polypeptide(L)'
;MTTNPLVATAAETPPSAWAGIWICEDIELIAQGVRNGSWIDGTLGVVSAGLDALAFVSDPVGALLQYGIAWLIEHVKPLSEALDWLAGDPAQITAHAQTWRNVAASLRREAADLAAAVRTDVASWGGGAGPAYRAWAAEQQQALGGLAQGADALAAITEGAAGLVAAVRLLVRDAIATCVSRLIVYAGELVVTGGFAAPLVVEQVTTLVASWAARIARLLRGLLASLRRLMPAIRRLGDLIERLKQALNRIAGIGPPDRMGRRRDWANPEDQPIAPQRPPDSHLPAGDPVYHTNHSTVVGYDARTMRNMEKVLPLEGHHDVVVHGTDKGFFVPGKVSAEGGDMNGVPTSAAQIVTALKENPAYDGGPVRLVSCYSGMTDPKALNSVPLAQQVADVLGVSVVAPTERVGTNRWAAKPEQPTVADGGTWVTFKPNGYR
;
A
#
# COMPACT_ATOMS: atom_id res chain seq x y z
N MET A 1 1.83 -4.42 -66.23
CA MET A 1 0.85 -3.47 -65.64
C MET A 1 1.64 -2.54 -64.73
N THR A 2 1.71 -1.26 -65.08
CA THR A 2 2.48 -0.24 -64.36
C THR A 2 1.69 0.28 -63.17
N THR A 3 2.23 0.16 -61.96
CA THR A 3 1.66 0.68 -60.72
C THR A 3 1.70 2.22 -60.73
N ASN A 4 0.57 2.84 -60.40
CA ASN A 4 0.40 4.29 -60.37
C ASN A 4 1.15 4.89 -59.16
N PRO A 5 2.13 5.80 -59.36
CA PRO A 5 2.90 6.41 -58.27
C PRO A 5 2.10 7.37 -57.37
N LEU A 6 0.84 7.65 -57.69
CA LEU A 6 -0.09 8.45 -56.88
C LEU A 6 -1.03 7.61 -56.00
N VAL A 7 -0.91 6.28 -56.03
CA VAL A 7 -1.73 5.36 -55.22
C VAL A 7 -0.83 4.64 -54.23
N ALA A 8 -0.90 5.04 -52.96
CA ALA A 8 -0.22 4.34 -51.87
C ALA A 8 -0.85 2.96 -51.65
N THR A 9 -0.03 1.91 -51.57
CA THR A 9 -0.46 0.60 -51.07
C THR A 9 -0.88 0.74 -49.61
N ALA A 10 -2.06 0.22 -49.26
CA ALA A 10 -2.53 0.20 -47.88
C ALA A 10 -1.50 -0.51 -47.00
N ALA A 11 -0.96 0.20 -46.00
CA ALA A 11 -0.15 -0.43 -44.98
C ALA A 11 -1.02 -1.43 -44.22
N GLU A 12 -0.68 -2.72 -44.24
CA GLU A 12 -1.36 -3.75 -43.44
C GLU A 12 -1.01 -3.69 -41.95
N THR A 13 -0.27 -2.68 -41.51
CA THR A 13 -0.10 -2.43 -40.08
C THR A 13 -1.28 -1.57 -39.62
N PRO A 14 -2.27 -2.12 -38.89
CA PRO A 14 -3.26 -1.28 -38.25
C PRO A 14 -2.51 -0.28 -37.35
N PRO A 15 -2.99 0.97 -37.22
CA PRO A 15 -2.43 1.84 -36.21
C PRO A 15 -2.60 1.12 -34.88
N SER A 16 -1.53 0.92 -34.10
CA SER A 16 -1.71 0.47 -32.73
C SER A 16 -2.39 1.63 -31.99
N ALA A 17 -3.72 1.56 -31.95
CA ALA A 17 -4.61 2.46 -31.24
C ALA A 17 -4.44 2.18 -29.74
N TRP A 18 -3.28 2.55 -29.20
CA TRP A 18 -2.94 2.28 -27.82
C TRP A 18 -3.67 3.28 -26.93
N ALA A 19 -4.59 2.78 -26.10
CA ALA A 19 -5.27 3.56 -25.07
C ALA A 19 -4.33 4.05 -23.95
N GLY A 20 -3.09 3.54 -23.89
CA GLY A 20 -2.20 3.77 -22.75
C GLY A 20 -1.42 5.08 -22.75
N ILE A 21 -1.28 5.77 -23.90
CA ILE A 21 -0.71 7.15 -23.90
C ILE A 21 -1.64 8.07 -23.09
N TRP A 22 -2.93 8.02 -23.35
CA TRP A 22 -3.95 8.77 -22.60
C TRP A 22 -4.04 8.36 -21.12
N ILE A 23 -3.83 7.07 -20.80
CA ILE A 23 -3.82 6.61 -19.40
C ILE A 23 -2.61 7.16 -18.64
N CYS A 24 -1.43 7.16 -19.25
CA CYS A 24 -0.21 7.73 -18.65
C CYS A 24 -0.36 9.24 -18.43
N GLU A 25 -0.91 9.96 -19.40
CA GLU A 25 -1.23 11.39 -19.28
C GLU A 25 -2.22 11.67 -18.15
N ASP A 26 -3.30 10.89 -18.03
CA ASP A 26 -4.27 10.99 -16.93
C ASP A 26 -3.60 10.77 -15.55
N ILE A 27 -2.69 9.80 -15.45
CA ILE A 27 -1.94 9.54 -14.21
C ILE A 27 -1.04 10.72 -13.86
N GLU A 28 -0.32 11.26 -14.84
CA GLU A 28 0.56 12.42 -14.64
C GLU A 28 -0.25 13.66 -14.23
N LEU A 29 -1.42 13.88 -14.84
CA LEU A 29 -2.34 14.97 -14.45
C LEU A 29 -2.81 14.82 -13.00
N ILE A 30 -3.13 13.61 -12.56
CA ILE A 30 -3.47 13.34 -11.15
C ILE A 30 -2.27 13.70 -10.26
N ALA A 31 -1.08 13.19 -10.59
CA ALA A 31 0.12 13.43 -9.81
C ALA A 31 0.46 14.93 -9.71
N GLN A 32 0.30 15.69 -10.80
CA GLN A 32 0.48 17.14 -10.82
C GLN A 32 -0.58 17.86 -9.99
N GLY A 33 -1.86 17.47 -10.09
CA GLY A 33 -2.94 18.06 -9.28
C GLY A 33 -2.69 17.89 -7.78
N VAL A 34 -2.17 16.73 -7.37
CA VAL A 34 -1.77 16.48 -5.98
C VAL A 34 -0.60 17.37 -5.56
N ARG A 35 0.48 17.41 -6.36
CA ARG A 35 1.68 18.21 -6.07
C ARG A 35 1.39 19.71 -6.01
N ASN A 36 0.47 20.20 -6.84
CA ASN A 36 0.09 21.60 -6.89
C ASN A 36 -0.87 21.99 -5.76
N GLY A 37 -1.29 21.04 -4.91
CA GLY A 37 -2.15 21.31 -3.76
C GLY A 37 -3.56 21.75 -4.13
N SER A 38 -4.03 21.50 -5.36
CA SER A 38 -5.36 21.96 -5.82
C SER A 38 -6.52 21.36 -5.03
N TRP A 39 -6.25 20.28 -4.31
CA TRP A 39 -7.17 19.58 -3.43
C TRP A 39 -7.24 20.18 -2.01
N ILE A 40 -6.30 21.05 -1.64
CA ILE A 40 -6.22 21.68 -0.32
C ILE A 40 -7.30 22.76 -0.22
N ASP A 41 -8.04 22.76 0.89
CA ASP A 41 -9.07 23.75 1.15
C ASP A 41 -8.43 25.12 1.39
N GLY A 42 -8.87 26.13 0.63
CA GLY A 42 -8.29 27.48 0.67
C GLY A 42 -8.40 28.16 2.04
N THR A 43 -9.25 27.67 2.95
CA THR A 43 -9.33 28.18 4.34
C THR A 43 -8.09 27.85 5.17
N LEU A 44 -7.28 26.88 4.75
CA LEU A 44 -6.00 26.54 5.39
C LEU A 44 -4.84 27.44 4.95
N GLY A 45 -5.06 28.31 3.94
CA GLY A 45 -4.02 29.15 3.35
C GLY A 45 -3.04 28.36 2.46
N VAL A 46 -1.97 29.02 2.02
CA VAL A 46 -0.87 28.36 1.28
C VAL A 46 -0.05 27.55 2.27
N VAL A 47 -0.38 26.27 2.38
CA VAL A 47 0.42 25.29 3.11
C VAL A 47 1.46 24.72 2.14
N SER A 48 2.72 25.11 2.27
CA SER A 48 3.82 24.43 1.57
C SER A 48 4.05 23.07 2.23
N ALA A 49 3.79 21.98 1.51
CA ALA A 49 4.05 20.62 1.96
C ALA A 49 5.57 20.36 2.04
N GLY A 50 6.23 20.88 3.08
CA GLY A 50 7.60 20.53 3.47
C GLY A 50 7.56 19.69 4.74
N LEU A 51 8.28 18.56 4.76
CA LEU A 51 8.32 17.63 5.90
C LEU A 51 9.26 18.08 7.03
N ASP A 52 9.91 19.24 6.93
CA ASP A 52 11.00 19.65 7.84
C ASP A 52 10.55 20.22 9.21
N ALA A 53 9.27 20.17 9.55
CA ALA A 53 8.73 20.85 10.72
C ALA A 53 8.53 19.97 11.98
N LEU A 54 9.13 18.78 12.03
CA LEU A 54 8.81 17.76 13.06
C LEU A 54 9.68 17.81 14.32
N ALA A 55 10.68 18.68 14.41
CA ALA A 55 11.74 18.55 15.43
C ALA A 55 11.53 19.33 16.75
N PHE A 56 10.53 20.20 16.87
CA PHE A 56 10.35 20.97 18.11
C PHE A 56 9.04 20.59 18.77
N VAL A 57 9.06 19.86 19.89
CA VAL A 57 7.87 19.62 20.72
C VAL A 57 8.06 20.39 22.03
N SER A 58 7.39 21.53 22.13
CA SER A 58 7.12 22.20 23.39
C SER A 58 5.69 21.85 23.78
N ASP A 59 5.49 21.50 25.05
CA ASP A 59 4.17 21.34 25.66
C ASP A 59 3.71 22.69 26.21
N PRO A 60 2.90 23.46 25.47
CA PRO A 60 2.42 24.75 25.97
C PRO A 60 1.50 24.59 27.18
N VAL A 61 0.76 23.48 27.31
CA VAL A 61 -0.21 23.28 28.40
C VAL A 61 0.52 23.01 29.71
N GLY A 62 1.62 22.27 29.67
CA GLY A 62 2.50 22.03 30.82
C GLY A 62 3.02 23.32 31.48
N ALA A 63 3.10 24.44 30.75
CA ALA A 63 3.47 25.73 31.33
C ALA A 63 2.47 26.24 32.39
N LEU A 64 1.18 25.87 32.30
CA LEU A 64 0.17 26.27 33.28
C LEU A 64 0.39 25.64 34.67
N LEU A 65 0.99 24.44 34.73
CA LEU A 65 1.32 23.77 35.99
C LEU A 65 2.33 24.58 36.81
N GLN A 66 3.23 25.30 36.15
CA GLN A 66 4.27 26.12 36.81
C GLN A 66 3.67 27.30 37.60
N TYR A 67 2.45 27.71 37.26
CA TYR A 67 1.74 28.80 37.94
C TYR A 67 0.71 28.30 38.97
N GLY A 68 0.58 26.97 39.18
CA GLY A 68 -0.23 26.39 40.25
C GLY A 68 -1.75 26.43 40.02
N ILE A 69 -2.20 26.59 38.77
CA ILE A 69 -3.61 26.83 38.46
C ILE A 69 -4.20 25.64 37.69
N ALA A 70 -4.48 24.57 38.42
CA ALA A 70 -4.95 23.30 37.85
C ALA A 70 -6.30 23.41 37.13
N TRP A 71 -7.20 24.31 37.55
CA TRP A 71 -8.52 24.47 36.93
C TRP A 71 -8.45 25.03 35.49
N LEU A 72 -7.40 25.78 35.13
CA LEU A 72 -7.19 26.26 33.77
C LEU A 72 -6.84 25.11 32.81
N ILE A 73 -6.19 24.07 33.31
CA ILE A 73 -5.83 22.89 32.51
C ILE A 73 -7.09 22.16 32.06
N GLU A 74 -8.11 22.06 32.93
CA GLU A 74 -9.40 21.45 32.59
C GLU A 74 -10.07 22.17 31.41
N HIS A 75 -9.92 23.49 31.32
CA HIS A 75 -10.47 24.29 30.22
C HIS A 75 -9.66 24.15 28.92
N VAL A 76 -8.34 23.94 29.02
CA VAL A 76 -7.46 23.81 27.85
C VAL A 76 -7.40 22.37 27.33
N LYS A 77 -7.74 21.37 28.16
CA LYS A 77 -7.70 19.95 27.80
C LYS A 77 -8.39 19.60 26.47
N PRO A 78 -9.59 20.13 26.14
CA PRO A 78 -10.22 19.85 24.85
C PRO A 78 -9.39 20.33 23.65
N LEU A 79 -8.54 21.35 23.84
CA LEU A 79 -7.67 21.87 22.78
C LEU A 79 -6.42 20.97 22.64
N SER A 80 -5.86 20.44 23.73
CA SER A 80 -4.76 19.47 23.65
C SER A 80 -5.19 18.14 23.06
N GLU A 81 -6.41 17.68 23.37
CA GLU A 81 -6.98 16.46 22.75
C GLU A 81 -7.06 16.59 21.22
N ALA A 82 -7.30 17.80 20.69
CA ALA A 82 -7.27 18.05 19.25
C ALA A 82 -5.87 17.92 18.63
N LEU A 83 -4.80 18.14 19.41
CA LEU A 83 -3.43 17.88 18.97
C LEU A 83 -3.15 16.36 18.92
N ASP A 84 -3.70 15.60 19.88
CA ASP A 84 -3.59 14.15 19.92
C ASP A 84 -4.31 13.48 18.74
N TRP A 85 -5.44 14.03 18.28
CA TRP A 85 -6.10 13.57 17.05
C TRP A 85 -5.22 13.70 15.80
N LEU A 86 -4.24 14.61 15.82
CA LEU A 86 -3.28 14.85 14.74
C LEU A 86 -1.93 14.16 15.01
N ALA A 87 -1.84 13.37 16.08
CA ALA A 87 -0.68 12.55 16.39
C ALA A 87 -0.70 11.29 15.51
N GLY A 88 -0.01 11.35 14.37
CA GLY A 88 0.35 10.17 13.56
C GLY A 88 1.82 9.80 13.72
N ASP A 89 2.25 8.76 13.00
CA ASP A 89 3.65 8.37 12.85
C ASP A 89 4.19 8.86 11.50
N PRO A 90 4.93 9.98 11.46
CA PRO A 90 5.46 10.51 10.21
C PRO A 90 6.53 9.60 9.57
N ALA A 91 7.24 8.81 10.39
CA ALA A 91 8.26 7.90 9.90
C ALA A 91 7.62 6.74 9.11
N GLN A 92 6.54 6.16 9.63
CA GLN A 92 5.76 5.15 8.89
C GLN A 92 5.18 5.70 7.59
N ILE A 93 4.60 6.91 7.62
CA ILE A 93 4.03 7.51 6.40
C ILE A 93 5.11 7.79 5.35
N THR A 94 6.28 8.29 5.77
CA THR A 94 7.43 8.51 4.88
C THR A 94 7.96 7.19 4.32
N ALA A 95 8.02 6.14 5.13
CA ALA A 95 8.43 4.80 4.68
C ALA A 95 7.46 4.21 3.63
N HIS A 96 6.15 4.40 3.80
CA HIS A 96 5.16 3.99 2.81
C HIS A 96 5.29 4.77 1.49
N ALA A 97 5.47 6.10 1.54
CA ALA A 97 5.73 6.89 0.35
C ALA A 97 7.01 6.43 -0.38
N GLN A 98 8.10 6.21 0.37
CA GLN A 98 9.35 5.71 -0.19
C GLN A 98 9.21 4.31 -0.80
N THR A 99 8.35 3.46 -0.22
CA THR A 99 8.03 2.14 -0.80
C THR A 99 7.44 2.30 -2.20
N TRP A 100 6.50 3.22 -2.39
CA TRP A 100 5.94 3.50 -3.71
C TRP A 100 6.97 4.07 -4.69
N ARG A 101 7.87 4.95 -4.24
CA ARG A 101 9.01 5.43 -5.05
C ARG A 101 9.93 4.30 -5.48
N ASN A 102 10.21 3.36 -4.59
CA ASN A 102 11.04 2.18 -4.89
C ASN A 102 10.38 1.27 -5.94
N VAL A 103 9.06 1.06 -5.82
CA VAL A 103 8.26 0.32 -6.83
C VAL A 103 8.32 1.03 -8.19
N ALA A 104 8.12 2.36 -8.22
CA ALA A 104 8.21 3.15 -9.45
C ALA A 104 9.59 3.03 -10.10
N ALA A 105 10.67 3.08 -9.31
CA ALA A 105 12.03 2.91 -9.78
C ALA A 105 12.29 1.49 -10.33
N SER A 106 11.74 0.45 -9.69
CA SER A 106 11.85 -0.94 -10.19
C SER A 106 11.17 -1.11 -11.53
N LEU A 107 9.91 -0.66 -11.65
CA LEU A 107 9.14 -0.75 -12.89
C LEU A 107 9.82 -0.01 -14.06
N ARG A 108 10.45 1.14 -13.79
CA ARG A 108 11.25 1.85 -14.81
C ARG A 108 12.49 1.09 -15.24
N ARG A 109 13.19 0.43 -14.30
CA ARG A 109 14.34 -0.42 -14.65
C ARG A 109 13.90 -1.60 -15.50
N GLU A 110 12.86 -2.31 -15.11
CA GLU A 110 12.30 -3.43 -15.90
C GLU A 110 11.88 -3.00 -17.30
N ALA A 111 11.24 -1.83 -17.43
CA ALA A 111 10.90 -1.27 -18.73
C ALA A 111 12.15 -0.92 -19.58
N ALA A 112 13.20 -0.39 -18.96
CA ALA A 112 14.45 -0.05 -19.62
C ALA A 112 15.24 -1.30 -20.05
N ASP A 113 15.26 -2.32 -19.20
CA ASP A 113 15.91 -3.61 -19.46
C ASP A 113 15.20 -4.34 -20.60
N LEU A 114 13.86 -4.37 -20.60
CA LEU A 114 13.07 -4.89 -21.73
C LEU A 114 13.40 -4.14 -23.02
N ALA A 115 13.43 -2.80 -22.97
CA ALA A 115 13.75 -2.00 -24.15
C ALA A 115 15.18 -2.27 -24.65
N ALA A 116 16.14 -2.50 -23.75
CA ALA A 116 17.50 -2.85 -24.09
C ALA A 116 17.58 -4.22 -24.76
N ALA A 117 16.99 -5.25 -24.16
CA ALA A 117 16.94 -6.61 -24.70
C ALA A 117 16.29 -6.64 -26.10
N VAL A 118 15.18 -5.91 -26.29
CA VAL A 118 14.53 -5.79 -27.61
C VAL A 118 15.44 -5.11 -28.64
N ARG A 119 16.25 -4.13 -28.23
CA ARG A 119 17.20 -3.48 -29.16
C ARG A 119 18.39 -4.36 -29.51
N THR A 120 18.84 -5.23 -28.62
CA THR A 120 20.05 -6.04 -28.81
C THR A 120 19.74 -7.41 -29.41
N ASP A 121 18.78 -8.12 -28.84
CA ASP A 121 18.64 -9.56 -29.04
C ASP A 121 17.81 -9.89 -30.29
N VAL A 122 16.90 -8.99 -30.65
CA VAL A 122 16.06 -9.10 -31.85
C VAL A 122 16.40 -8.05 -32.91
N ALA A 123 17.60 -7.46 -32.83
CA ALA A 123 18.08 -6.47 -33.79
C ALA A 123 18.12 -7.02 -35.23
N SER A 124 18.56 -8.27 -35.37
CA SER A 124 18.71 -8.97 -36.65
C SER A 124 17.41 -9.59 -37.17
N TRP A 125 16.33 -9.59 -36.38
CA TRP A 125 15.03 -10.12 -36.81
C TRP A 125 14.42 -9.22 -37.90
N GLY A 126 14.48 -9.74 -39.14
CA GLY A 126 13.82 -9.21 -40.32
C GLY A 126 12.47 -9.88 -40.61
N GLY A 127 11.95 -9.67 -41.83
CA GLY A 127 10.60 -10.13 -42.21
C GLY A 127 9.48 -9.44 -41.41
N GLY A 128 8.25 -9.94 -41.50
CA GLY A 128 7.11 -9.37 -40.76
C GLY A 128 7.16 -9.58 -39.24
N ALA A 129 7.86 -10.63 -38.77
CA ALA A 129 7.91 -11.01 -37.37
C ALA A 129 8.74 -10.04 -36.50
N GLY A 130 9.85 -9.51 -37.03
CA GLY A 130 10.71 -8.58 -36.29
C GLY A 130 10.01 -7.27 -35.89
N PRO A 131 9.42 -6.53 -36.85
CA PRO A 131 8.63 -5.33 -36.56
C PRO A 131 7.43 -5.63 -35.64
N ALA A 132 6.74 -6.75 -35.84
CA ALA A 132 5.60 -7.14 -35.00
C ALA A 132 6.01 -7.37 -33.54
N TYR A 133 7.12 -8.08 -33.29
CA TYR A 133 7.62 -8.29 -31.93
C TYR A 133 8.11 -6.99 -31.28
N ARG A 134 8.79 -6.11 -32.03
CA ARG A 134 9.21 -4.79 -31.50
C ARG A 134 8.01 -3.91 -31.15
N ALA A 135 6.95 -3.93 -31.96
CA ALA A 135 5.71 -3.23 -31.65
C ALA A 135 5.04 -3.82 -30.40
N TRP A 136 4.92 -5.14 -30.33
CA TRP A 136 4.43 -5.85 -29.14
C TRP A 136 5.22 -5.43 -27.90
N ALA A 137 6.55 -5.55 -27.88
CA ALA A 137 7.35 -5.22 -26.70
C ALA A 137 7.28 -3.73 -26.30
N ALA A 138 7.16 -2.81 -27.26
CA ALA A 138 6.98 -1.39 -26.98
C ALA A 138 5.69 -1.11 -26.20
N GLU A 139 4.62 -1.86 -26.44
CA GLU A 139 3.38 -1.76 -25.66
C GLU A 139 3.59 -2.19 -24.19
N GLN A 140 4.49 -3.13 -23.91
CA GLN A 140 4.74 -3.62 -22.55
C GLN A 140 5.58 -2.61 -21.80
N GLN A 141 6.59 -2.07 -22.48
CA GLN A 141 7.39 -0.97 -21.97
C GLN A 141 6.50 0.23 -21.58
N GLN A 142 5.53 0.60 -22.42
CA GLN A 142 4.59 1.69 -22.12
C GLN A 142 3.68 1.37 -20.93
N ALA A 143 3.17 0.14 -20.83
CA ALA A 143 2.35 -0.28 -19.69
C ALA A 143 3.12 -0.25 -18.36
N LEU A 144 4.35 -0.76 -18.36
CA LEU A 144 5.26 -0.68 -17.20
C LEU A 144 5.58 0.77 -16.83
N GLY A 145 5.79 1.62 -17.84
CA GLY A 145 5.96 3.07 -17.65
C GLY A 145 4.75 3.73 -16.97
N GLY A 146 3.53 3.40 -17.41
CA GLY A 146 2.29 3.88 -16.79
C GLY A 146 2.12 3.38 -15.36
N LEU A 147 2.46 2.12 -15.07
CA LEU A 147 2.42 1.60 -13.70
C LEU A 147 3.46 2.29 -12.80
N ALA A 148 4.64 2.59 -13.34
CA ALA A 148 5.67 3.36 -12.61
C ALA A 148 5.18 4.77 -12.27
N GLN A 149 4.54 5.46 -13.23
CA GLN A 149 3.91 6.76 -12.98
C GLN A 149 2.78 6.65 -11.94
N GLY A 150 1.99 5.57 -11.97
CA GLY A 150 0.94 5.32 -10.99
C GLY A 150 1.48 5.14 -9.57
N ALA A 151 2.60 4.42 -9.43
CA ALA A 151 3.30 4.30 -8.16
C ALA A 151 3.85 5.66 -7.67
N ASP A 152 4.41 6.49 -8.55
CA ASP A 152 4.84 7.85 -8.17
C ASP A 152 3.66 8.75 -7.75
N ALA A 153 2.51 8.61 -8.40
CA ALA A 153 1.30 9.34 -8.03
C ALA A 153 0.81 8.92 -6.63
N LEU A 154 0.87 7.63 -6.29
CA LEU A 154 0.58 7.14 -4.94
C LEU A 154 1.56 7.71 -3.90
N ALA A 155 2.85 7.73 -4.20
CA ALA A 155 3.84 8.38 -3.32
C ALA A 155 3.52 9.85 -3.08
N ALA A 156 3.23 10.61 -4.14
CA ALA A 156 2.88 12.02 -4.04
C ALA A 156 1.57 12.27 -3.25
N ILE A 157 0.57 11.40 -3.40
CA ILE A 157 -0.68 11.42 -2.60
C ILE A 157 -0.37 11.24 -1.12
N THR A 158 0.44 10.23 -0.78
CA THR A 158 0.81 9.94 0.61
C THR A 158 1.62 11.09 1.22
N GLU A 159 2.63 11.60 0.52
CA GLU A 159 3.45 12.74 0.95
C GLU A 159 2.62 14.00 1.12
N GLY A 160 1.74 14.31 0.16
CA GLY A 160 0.86 15.49 0.21
C GLY A 160 -0.14 15.44 1.37
N ALA A 161 -0.77 14.30 1.60
CA ALA A 161 -1.67 14.11 2.73
C ALA A 161 -0.94 14.24 4.07
N ALA A 162 0.26 13.64 4.19
CA ALA A 162 1.11 13.73 5.38
C ALA A 162 1.51 15.18 5.66
N GLY A 163 1.97 15.90 4.62
CA GLY A 163 2.37 17.30 4.71
C GLY A 163 1.21 18.20 5.19
N LEU A 164 -0.02 17.96 4.70
CA LEU A 164 -1.17 18.72 5.15
C LEU A 164 -1.51 18.45 6.62
N VAL A 165 -1.49 17.19 7.06
CA VAL A 165 -1.72 16.84 8.48
C VAL A 165 -0.67 17.50 9.37
N ALA A 166 0.61 17.44 8.98
CA ALA A 166 1.71 18.07 9.70
C ALA A 166 1.52 19.59 9.81
N ALA A 167 1.16 20.27 8.72
CA ALA A 167 0.91 21.70 8.74
C ALA A 167 -0.27 22.09 9.64
N VAL A 168 -1.38 21.34 9.57
CA VAL A 168 -2.54 21.59 10.44
C VAL A 168 -2.16 21.36 11.90
N ARG A 169 -1.33 20.35 12.21
CA ARG A 169 -0.80 20.12 13.56
C ARG A 169 -0.01 21.31 14.09
N LEU A 170 0.83 21.93 13.25
CA LEU A 170 1.56 23.15 13.63
C LEU A 170 0.60 24.30 13.93
N LEU A 171 -0.36 24.56 13.04
CA LEU A 171 -1.34 25.64 13.23
C LEU A 171 -2.19 25.45 14.50
N VAL A 172 -2.60 24.21 14.80
CA VAL A 172 -3.32 23.87 16.03
C VAL A 172 -2.43 24.09 17.24
N ARG A 173 -1.18 23.63 17.21
CA ARG A 173 -0.23 23.85 18.30
C ARG A 173 0.04 25.33 18.56
N ASP A 174 0.26 26.13 17.52
CA ASP A 174 0.50 27.58 17.65
C ASP A 174 -0.72 28.29 18.22
N ALA A 175 -1.93 27.86 17.82
CA ALA A 175 -3.17 28.35 18.39
C ALA A 175 -3.27 28.02 19.90
N ILE A 176 -2.92 26.80 20.31
CA ILE A 176 -2.89 26.38 21.72
C ILE A 176 -1.85 27.19 22.49
N ALA A 177 -0.63 27.32 21.97
CA ALA A 177 0.44 28.08 22.62
C ALA A 177 0.05 29.53 22.85
N THR A 178 -0.59 30.17 21.85
CA THR A 178 -1.10 31.54 21.98
C THR A 178 -2.25 31.63 22.99
N CYS A 179 -3.15 30.65 23.01
CA CYS A 179 -4.23 30.58 24.00
C CYS A 179 -3.64 30.49 25.42
N VAL A 180 -2.74 29.54 25.66
CA VAL A 180 -2.10 29.34 26.97
C VAL A 180 -1.31 30.57 27.42
N SER A 181 -0.56 31.22 26.52
CA SER A 181 0.15 32.46 26.85
C SER A 181 -0.78 33.55 27.40
N ARG A 182 -1.99 33.68 26.86
CA ARG A 182 -2.99 34.64 27.36
C ARG A 182 -3.61 34.18 28.68
N LEU A 183 -3.83 32.89 28.86
CA LEU A 183 -4.34 32.33 30.12
C LEU A 183 -3.36 32.57 31.28
N ILE A 184 -2.05 32.54 31.02
CA ILE A 184 -1.02 32.88 32.00
C ILE A 184 -1.14 34.35 32.48
N VAL A 185 -1.57 35.27 31.60
CA VAL A 185 -1.81 36.67 31.99
C VAL A 185 -3.02 36.78 32.94
N TYR A 186 -4.13 36.13 32.61
CA TYR A 186 -5.32 36.11 33.49
C TYR A 186 -5.08 35.41 34.82
N ALA A 187 -4.26 34.36 34.80
CA ALA A 187 -3.73 33.71 35.99
C ALA A 187 -2.97 34.69 36.90
N GLY A 188 -2.08 35.50 36.33
CA GLY A 188 -1.37 36.55 37.06
C GLY A 188 -2.30 37.61 37.66
N GLU A 189 -3.33 38.03 36.93
CA GLU A 189 -4.34 38.97 37.41
C GLU A 189 -5.09 38.42 38.64
N LEU A 190 -5.45 37.15 38.63
CA LEU A 190 -6.09 36.49 39.76
C LEU A 190 -5.20 36.49 41.01
N VAL A 191 -3.89 36.25 40.83
CA VAL A 191 -2.89 36.27 41.92
C VAL A 191 -2.73 37.69 42.48
N VAL A 192 -2.56 38.69 41.61
CA VAL A 192 -2.35 40.10 42.01
C VAL A 192 -3.59 40.67 42.71
N THR A 193 -4.79 40.30 42.26
CA THR A 193 -6.06 40.75 42.85
C THR A 193 -6.45 39.92 44.08
N GLY A 194 -5.67 38.93 44.50
CA GLY A 194 -6.02 38.06 45.62
C GLY A 194 -7.33 37.28 45.42
N GLY A 195 -7.72 37.03 44.17
CA GLY A 195 -8.94 36.31 43.80
C GLY A 195 -10.22 37.16 43.68
N PHE A 196 -10.18 38.47 43.96
CA PHE A 196 -11.37 39.33 43.83
C PHE A 196 -11.89 39.43 42.38
N ALA A 197 -11.01 39.29 41.38
CA ALA A 197 -11.39 39.29 39.97
C ALA A 197 -11.91 37.92 39.46
N ALA A 198 -12.05 36.90 40.31
CA ALA A 198 -12.35 35.53 39.89
C ALA A 198 -13.57 35.38 38.97
N PRO A 199 -14.74 36.00 39.23
CA PRO A 199 -15.90 35.84 38.35
C PRO A 199 -15.63 36.38 36.94
N LEU A 200 -14.96 37.52 36.82
CA LEU A 200 -14.62 38.15 35.55
C LEU A 200 -13.57 37.33 34.78
N VAL A 201 -12.54 36.85 35.48
CA VAL A 201 -11.48 36.03 34.89
C VAL A 201 -12.03 34.73 34.33
N VAL A 202 -12.96 34.06 35.03
CA VAL A 202 -13.59 32.82 34.54
C VAL A 202 -14.37 33.06 33.24
N GLU A 203 -15.13 34.16 33.16
CA GLU A 203 -15.86 34.55 31.94
C GLU A 203 -14.90 34.81 30.77
N GLN A 204 -13.82 35.54 31.02
CA GLN A 204 -12.79 35.84 30.02
C GLN A 204 -12.07 34.57 29.52
N VAL A 205 -11.69 33.68 30.43
CA VAL A 205 -11.06 32.40 30.12
C VAL A 205 -11.98 31.55 29.26
N THR A 206 -13.24 31.39 29.68
CA THR A 206 -14.22 30.56 28.95
C THR A 206 -14.44 31.08 27.54
N THR A 207 -14.62 32.39 27.39
CA THR A 207 -14.81 33.04 26.08
C THR A 207 -13.57 32.90 25.19
N LEU A 208 -12.37 33.10 25.77
CA LEU A 208 -11.11 32.95 25.06
C LEU A 208 -10.92 31.51 24.57
N VAL A 209 -11.07 30.52 25.45
CA VAL A 209 -10.95 29.10 25.13
C VAL A 209 -11.95 28.70 24.06
N ALA A 210 -13.22 29.11 24.19
CA ALA A 210 -14.25 28.85 23.18
C ALA A 210 -13.89 29.43 21.81
N SER A 211 -13.33 30.66 21.76
CA SER A 211 -12.91 31.29 20.50
C SER A 211 -11.77 30.52 19.80
N TRP A 212 -10.81 30.00 20.58
CA TRP A 212 -9.70 29.20 20.06
C TRP A 212 -10.14 27.80 19.66
N ALA A 213 -11.03 27.17 20.43
CA ALA A 213 -11.66 25.91 20.06
C ALA A 213 -12.41 26.05 18.73
N ALA A 214 -13.16 27.14 18.52
CA ALA A 214 -13.82 27.42 17.25
C ALA A 214 -12.84 27.63 16.09
N ARG A 215 -11.66 28.21 16.34
CA ARG A 215 -10.58 28.35 15.36
C ARG A 215 -9.96 26.99 15.00
N ILE A 216 -9.62 26.16 15.99
CA ILE A 216 -9.10 24.81 15.80
C ILE A 216 -10.12 23.95 15.02
N ALA A 217 -11.40 24.03 15.38
CA ALA A 217 -12.45 23.31 14.68
C ALA A 217 -12.58 23.72 13.20
N ARG A 218 -12.31 24.98 12.85
CA ARG A 218 -12.23 25.41 11.44
C ARG A 218 -11.06 24.77 10.71
N LEU A 219 -9.86 24.73 11.33
CA LEU A 219 -8.68 24.08 10.75
C LEU A 219 -8.94 22.59 10.50
N LEU A 220 -9.50 21.88 11.49
CA LEU A 220 -9.85 20.46 11.35
C LEU A 220 -10.89 20.21 10.26
N ARG A 221 -11.90 21.07 10.13
CA ARG A 221 -12.87 21.00 9.02
C ARG A 221 -12.22 21.22 7.66
N GLY A 222 -11.28 22.18 7.55
CA GLY A 222 -10.51 22.40 6.34
C GLY A 222 -9.66 21.17 5.96
N LEU A 223 -9.03 20.52 6.94
CA LEU A 223 -8.29 19.28 6.75
C LEU A 223 -9.20 18.16 6.20
N LEU A 224 -10.33 17.92 6.87
CA LEU A 224 -11.32 16.94 6.44
C LEU A 224 -11.86 17.21 5.03
N ALA A 225 -12.15 18.48 4.72
CA ALA A 225 -12.60 18.89 3.39
C ALA A 225 -11.53 18.61 2.33
N SER A 226 -10.27 18.93 2.62
CA SER A 226 -9.13 18.68 1.73
C SER A 226 -8.97 17.18 1.44
N LEU A 227 -8.90 16.35 2.48
CA LEU A 227 -8.78 14.89 2.33
C LEU A 227 -9.96 14.31 1.53
N ARG A 228 -11.18 14.84 1.72
CA ARG A 228 -12.34 14.44 0.92
C ARG A 228 -12.22 14.80 -0.55
N ARG A 229 -11.63 15.96 -0.88
CA ARG A 229 -11.35 16.39 -2.26
C ARG A 229 -10.27 15.53 -2.94
N LEU A 230 -9.42 14.86 -2.16
CA LEU A 230 -8.38 13.95 -2.68
C LEU A 230 -8.92 12.54 -3.02
N MET A 231 -9.98 12.08 -2.35
CA MET A 231 -10.53 10.73 -2.57
C MET A 231 -10.89 10.40 -4.03
N PRO A 232 -11.50 11.30 -4.83
CA PRO A 232 -11.79 11.01 -6.24
C PRO A 232 -10.53 10.77 -7.07
N ALA A 233 -9.44 11.49 -6.80
CA ALA A 233 -8.16 11.31 -7.48
C ALA A 233 -7.56 9.93 -7.19
N ILE A 234 -7.61 9.49 -5.92
CA ILE A 234 -7.16 8.15 -5.50
C ILE A 234 -7.97 7.05 -6.22
N ARG A 235 -9.30 7.18 -6.25
CA ARG A 235 -10.17 6.20 -6.93
C ARG A 235 -9.88 6.15 -8.43
N ARG A 236 -9.77 7.31 -9.07
CA ARG A 236 -9.46 7.41 -10.49
C ARG A 236 -8.10 6.81 -10.81
N LEU A 237 -7.10 7.04 -9.96
CA LEU A 237 -5.78 6.43 -10.10
C LEU A 237 -5.86 4.90 -10.02
N GLY A 238 -6.63 4.35 -9.06
CA GLY A 238 -6.90 2.92 -8.97
C GLY A 238 -7.52 2.35 -10.26
N ASP A 239 -8.52 3.03 -10.83
CA ASP A 239 -9.13 2.61 -12.10
C ASP A 239 -8.13 2.60 -13.27
N LEU A 240 -7.22 3.58 -13.33
CA LEU A 240 -6.19 3.68 -14.37
C LEU A 240 -5.14 2.57 -14.23
N ILE A 241 -4.70 2.27 -13.00
CA ILE A 241 -3.80 1.14 -12.71
C ILE A 241 -4.44 -0.19 -13.12
N GLU A 242 -5.72 -0.40 -12.81
CA GLU A 242 -6.42 -1.62 -13.19
C GLU A 242 -6.54 -1.75 -14.73
N ARG A 243 -6.75 -0.64 -15.45
CA ARG A 243 -6.72 -0.64 -16.92
C ARG A 243 -5.35 -1.02 -17.48
N LEU A 244 -4.25 -0.52 -16.89
CA LEU A 244 -2.88 -0.89 -17.27
C LEU A 244 -2.60 -2.37 -17.02
N LYS A 245 -3.05 -2.89 -15.87
CA LYS A 245 -2.96 -4.33 -15.57
C LYS A 245 -3.74 -5.18 -16.58
N GLN A 246 -4.95 -4.76 -16.95
CA GLN A 246 -5.74 -5.45 -17.98
C GLN A 246 -5.11 -5.37 -19.37
N ALA A 247 -4.39 -4.29 -19.68
CA ALA A 247 -3.61 -4.20 -20.91
C ALA A 247 -2.45 -5.19 -20.87
N LEU A 248 -1.66 -5.24 -19.80
CA LEU A 248 -0.56 -6.20 -19.64
C LEU A 248 -1.03 -7.65 -19.76
N ASN A 249 -2.12 -8.02 -19.07
CA ASN A 249 -2.69 -9.36 -19.15
C ASN A 249 -3.07 -9.74 -20.59
N ARG A 250 -3.76 -8.84 -21.29
CA ARG A 250 -4.10 -9.03 -22.71
C ARG A 250 -2.86 -9.27 -23.56
N ILE A 251 -1.80 -8.51 -23.33
CA ILE A 251 -0.59 -8.59 -24.15
C ILE A 251 0.24 -9.85 -23.84
N ALA A 252 0.27 -10.28 -22.58
CA ALA A 252 0.97 -11.50 -22.16
C ALA A 252 0.30 -12.80 -22.64
N GLY A 253 -0.86 -12.74 -23.30
CA GLY A 253 -1.67 -13.92 -23.62
C GLY A 253 -2.25 -14.61 -22.37
N ILE A 254 -2.00 -14.04 -21.19
CA ILE A 254 -2.68 -14.36 -19.95
C ILE A 254 -4.02 -13.64 -20.04
N GLY A 255 -4.97 -14.26 -20.75
CA GLY A 255 -6.36 -13.80 -20.68
C GLY A 255 -6.74 -13.56 -19.21
N PRO A 256 -7.64 -12.59 -18.91
CA PRO A 256 -8.22 -12.53 -17.57
C PRO A 256 -8.58 -13.97 -17.16
N PRO A 257 -8.22 -14.44 -15.95
CA PRO A 257 -8.45 -15.83 -15.56
C PRO A 257 -9.85 -16.17 -16.00
N ASP A 258 -9.97 -17.15 -16.90
CA ASP A 258 -11.18 -17.40 -17.68
C ASP A 258 -12.39 -17.36 -16.76
N ARG A 259 -13.06 -16.20 -16.73
CA ARG A 259 -14.38 -16.04 -16.14
C ARG A 259 -15.31 -16.17 -17.33
N MET A 260 -15.53 -17.42 -17.73
CA MET A 260 -16.66 -17.80 -18.57
C MET A 260 -17.90 -17.05 -18.07
N GLY A 261 -18.37 -16.09 -18.87
CA GLY A 261 -19.63 -15.37 -18.70
C GLY A 261 -19.61 -14.18 -17.72
N ARG A 262 -19.62 -12.93 -18.24
CA ARG A 262 -20.30 -11.81 -17.56
C ARG A 262 -20.91 -10.82 -18.56
N ARG A 263 -22.24 -10.85 -18.62
CA ARG A 263 -23.02 -9.60 -18.66
C ARG A 263 -22.78 -8.83 -17.36
N ARG A 264 -22.80 -7.49 -17.42
CA ARG A 264 -22.46 -6.55 -16.31
C ARG A 264 -23.40 -6.64 -15.09
N ASP A 265 -24.51 -7.35 -15.21
CA ASP A 265 -25.60 -7.47 -14.23
C ASP A 265 -25.49 -8.72 -13.33
N TRP A 266 -24.46 -9.56 -13.49
CA TRP A 266 -24.26 -10.77 -12.67
C TRP A 266 -22.97 -10.66 -11.83
N ALA A 267 -22.96 -9.77 -10.84
CA ALA A 267 -22.02 -9.91 -9.74
C ALA A 267 -22.40 -11.16 -8.95
N ASN A 268 -21.52 -12.18 -8.90
CA ASN A 268 -21.75 -13.33 -8.03
C ASN A 268 -21.72 -12.80 -6.58
N PRO A 269 -22.77 -12.98 -5.78
CA PRO A 269 -22.78 -12.59 -4.36
C PRO A 269 -21.62 -13.21 -3.57
N GLU A 270 -21.10 -14.35 -4.02
CA GLU A 270 -19.89 -14.97 -3.47
C GLU A 270 -18.66 -14.06 -3.62
N ASP A 271 -18.53 -13.18 -4.62
CA ASP A 271 -17.34 -12.34 -4.86
C ASP A 271 -17.10 -11.24 -3.78
N GLN A 272 -18.00 -11.07 -2.79
CA GLN A 272 -17.84 -10.04 -1.76
C GLN A 272 -17.15 -10.60 -0.51
N PRO A 273 -15.89 -10.20 -0.22
CA PRO A 273 -15.20 -10.64 0.98
C PRO A 273 -15.82 -10.01 2.22
N ILE A 274 -15.95 -10.79 3.29
CA ILE A 274 -16.35 -10.30 4.62
C ILE A 274 -15.15 -10.00 5.51
N ALA A 275 -15.35 -9.24 6.58
CA ALA A 275 -14.33 -9.05 7.59
C ALA A 275 -13.94 -10.39 8.24
N PRO A 276 -12.66 -10.60 8.58
CA PRO A 276 -12.22 -11.81 9.25
C PRO A 276 -12.86 -11.94 10.64
N GLN A 277 -13.14 -13.18 11.07
CA GLN A 277 -13.76 -13.44 12.39
C GLN A 277 -12.83 -13.07 13.54
N ARG A 278 -11.52 -13.26 13.36
CA ARG A 278 -10.48 -12.83 14.30
C ARG A 278 -9.82 -11.56 13.77
N PRO A 279 -9.63 -10.52 14.62
CA PRO A 279 -8.82 -9.36 14.27
C PRO A 279 -7.41 -9.78 13.81
N PRO A 280 -6.93 -9.26 12.68
CA PRO A 280 -5.56 -9.49 12.23
C PRO A 280 -4.55 -8.65 13.02
N ASP A 281 -3.30 -9.10 13.02
CA ASP A 281 -2.17 -8.44 13.70
C ASP A 281 -1.60 -7.29 12.84
N SER A 282 -1.59 -7.46 11.52
CA SER A 282 -1.31 -6.39 10.54
C SER A 282 -2.06 -6.63 9.22
N HIS A 283 -1.80 -5.80 8.21
CA HIS A 283 -2.37 -5.97 6.88
C HIS A 283 -1.30 -5.78 5.81
N LEU A 284 -1.40 -6.54 4.72
CA LEU A 284 -0.65 -6.24 3.51
C LEU A 284 -1.08 -4.88 2.93
N PRO A 285 -0.26 -4.25 2.06
CA PRO A 285 -0.65 -3.03 1.37
C PRO A 285 -1.95 -3.13 0.56
N ALA A 286 -2.30 -4.34 0.11
CA ALA A 286 -3.55 -4.64 -0.59
C ALA A 286 -4.77 -4.81 0.36
N GLY A 287 -4.57 -4.70 1.68
CA GLY A 287 -5.60 -4.86 2.70
C GLY A 287 -5.84 -6.30 3.14
N ASP A 288 -5.01 -7.27 2.70
CA ASP A 288 -5.15 -8.66 3.12
C ASP A 288 -4.68 -8.83 4.58
N PRO A 289 -5.44 -9.53 5.44
CA PRO A 289 -5.10 -9.68 6.84
C PRO A 289 -3.87 -10.56 7.03
N VAL A 290 -3.00 -10.14 7.95
CA VAL A 290 -1.81 -10.86 8.37
C VAL A 290 -1.97 -11.27 9.84
N TYR A 291 -1.65 -12.52 10.16
CA TYR A 291 -1.66 -13.05 11.51
C TYR A 291 -0.25 -13.48 11.91
N HIS A 292 0.16 -13.09 13.11
CA HIS A 292 1.45 -13.43 13.68
C HIS A 292 1.29 -14.54 14.71
N THR A 293 2.20 -15.51 14.65
CA THR A 293 2.45 -16.46 15.74
C THR A 293 3.92 -16.41 16.12
N ASN A 294 4.30 -17.14 17.17
CA ASN A 294 5.69 -17.27 17.59
C ASN A 294 6.59 -18.06 16.63
N HIS A 295 6.02 -18.69 15.59
CA HIS A 295 6.76 -19.52 14.64
C HIS A 295 6.28 -19.36 13.19
N SER A 296 5.23 -18.57 12.94
CA SER A 296 4.64 -18.43 11.62
C SER A 296 4.06 -17.04 11.37
N THR A 297 4.14 -16.61 10.11
CA THR A 297 3.45 -15.45 9.55
C THR A 297 2.43 -15.94 8.54
N VAL A 298 1.16 -15.60 8.75
CA VAL A 298 0.04 -16.17 7.99
C VAL A 298 -0.72 -15.06 7.28
N VAL A 299 -1.01 -15.23 5.99
CA VAL A 299 -1.68 -14.22 5.17
C VAL A 299 -2.95 -14.78 4.54
N GLY A 300 -4.09 -14.16 4.87
CA GLY A 300 -5.42 -14.65 4.51
C GLY A 300 -6.14 -15.34 5.67
N TYR A 301 -7.45 -15.57 5.51
CA TYR A 301 -8.36 -16.00 6.58
C TYR A 301 -9.38 -17.04 6.12
N ASP A 302 -9.16 -17.68 4.97
CA ASP A 302 -10.00 -18.80 4.53
C ASP A 302 -9.78 -20.07 5.38
N ALA A 303 -10.65 -21.05 5.24
CA ALA A 303 -10.62 -22.25 6.08
C ALA A 303 -9.34 -23.07 5.93
N ARG A 304 -8.64 -22.93 4.79
CA ARG A 304 -7.39 -23.65 4.51
C ARG A 304 -6.19 -22.97 5.15
N THR A 305 -6.16 -21.65 5.07
CA THR A 305 -5.12 -20.78 5.64
C THR A 305 -5.15 -20.89 7.16
N MET A 306 -6.32 -20.71 7.76
CA MET A 306 -6.48 -20.80 9.22
C MET A 306 -6.20 -22.21 9.75
N ARG A 307 -6.56 -23.25 8.99
CA ARG A 307 -6.18 -24.63 9.35
C ARG A 307 -4.67 -24.82 9.35
N ASN A 308 -3.97 -24.34 8.32
CA ASN A 308 -2.52 -24.49 8.26
C ASN A 308 -1.83 -23.65 9.34
N MET A 309 -2.38 -22.48 9.70
CA MET A 309 -1.92 -21.71 10.86
C MET A 309 -1.95 -22.51 12.16
N GLU A 310 -3.01 -23.29 12.39
CA GLU A 310 -3.20 -24.04 13.64
C GLU A 310 -2.51 -25.41 13.64
N LYS A 311 -2.44 -26.07 12.48
CA LYS A 311 -2.10 -27.49 12.40
C LYS A 311 -0.73 -27.78 11.80
N VAL A 312 -0.03 -26.80 11.24
CA VAL A 312 1.35 -27.00 10.79
C VAL A 312 2.23 -27.15 12.02
N LEU A 313 2.95 -28.28 12.10
CA LEU A 313 4.01 -28.44 13.09
C LEU A 313 5.19 -27.52 12.72
N PRO A 314 5.66 -26.66 13.63
CA PRO A 314 6.81 -25.79 13.38
C PRO A 314 8.04 -26.61 12.98
N LEU A 315 8.80 -26.11 12.00
CA LEU A 315 10.10 -26.69 11.66
C LEU A 315 11.19 -25.99 12.47
N GLU A 316 11.98 -26.77 13.20
CA GLU A 316 13.07 -26.23 14.00
C GLU A 316 14.05 -25.40 13.14
N GLY A 317 14.44 -24.22 13.66
CA GLY A 317 15.33 -23.29 12.97
C GLY A 317 14.72 -22.57 11.77
N HIS A 318 13.41 -22.71 11.53
CA HIS A 318 12.72 -22.02 10.43
C HIS A 318 11.52 -21.23 10.96
N HIS A 319 11.27 -20.09 10.33
CA HIS A 319 9.99 -19.39 10.47
C HIS A 319 9.06 -19.76 9.31
N ASP A 320 7.84 -20.17 9.64
CA ASP A 320 6.87 -20.59 8.65
C ASP A 320 6.14 -19.39 8.02
N VAL A 321 5.92 -19.44 6.72
CA VAL A 321 5.05 -18.50 6.02
C VAL A 321 3.91 -19.27 5.39
N VAL A 322 2.68 -18.97 5.83
CA VAL A 322 1.47 -19.65 5.38
C VAL A 322 0.64 -18.70 4.52
N VAL A 323 0.54 -19.02 3.24
CA VAL A 323 -0.22 -18.25 2.25
C VAL A 323 -0.44 -19.13 1.03
N HIS A 324 -1.55 -19.01 0.30
CA HIS A 324 -1.67 -19.78 -0.95
C HIS A 324 -0.67 -19.29 -1.99
N GLY A 325 -0.05 -20.25 -2.67
CA GLY A 325 0.89 -20.01 -3.75
C GLY A 325 0.33 -20.51 -5.07
N THR A 326 0.93 -20.03 -6.16
CA THR A 326 0.62 -20.47 -7.51
C THR A 326 1.90 -20.94 -8.20
N ASP A 327 1.74 -21.79 -9.21
CA ASP A 327 2.78 -22.17 -10.15
C ASP A 327 3.12 -21.05 -11.16
N LYS A 328 2.48 -19.89 -11.04
CA LYS A 328 2.67 -18.71 -11.91
C LYS A 328 3.55 -17.63 -11.28
N GLY A 329 4.16 -17.91 -10.12
CA GLY A 329 5.12 -16.99 -9.50
C GLY A 329 4.47 -15.84 -8.71
N PHE A 330 3.21 -15.94 -8.29
CA PHE A 330 2.59 -14.99 -7.35
C PHE A 330 1.79 -15.68 -6.24
N PHE A 331 1.68 -15.02 -5.09
CA PHE A 331 0.88 -15.47 -3.94
C PHE A 331 -0.58 -15.00 -4.08
N VAL A 332 -1.51 -15.70 -3.44
CA VAL A 332 -2.93 -15.35 -3.45
C VAL A 332 -3.52 -15.55 -2.03
N PRO A 333 -3.56 -14.54 -1.17
CA PRO A 333 -4.14 -14.67 0.16
C PRO A 333 -5.58 -15.23 0.13
N GLY A 334 -5.89 -16.18 1.01
CA GLY A 334 -7.23 -16.77 1.08
C GLY A 334 -8.23 -15.81 1.75
N LYS A 335 -9.46 -15.72 1.24
CA LYS A 335 -10.56 -14.91 1.78
C LYS A 335 -11.82 -15.74 1.98
N VAL A 336 -12.80 -15.18 2.69
CA VAL A 336 -14.13 -15.78 2.87
C VAL A 336 -15.19 -14.85 2.29
N SER A 337 -16.13 -15.42 1.53
CA SER A 337 -17.27 -14.69 0.97
C SER A 337 -18.36 -14.39 1.99
N ALA A 338 -19.32 -13.54 1.61
CA ALA A 338 -20.55 -13.31 2.38
C ALA A 338 -21.34 -14.60 2.67
N GLU A 339 -21.20 -15.62 1.83
CA GLU A 339 -21.86 -16.93 1.99
C GLU A 339 -21.03 -17.94 2.78
N GLY A 340 -19.83 -17.54 3.25
CA GLY A 340 -18.94 -18.41 4.00
C GLY A 340 -18.06 -19.32 3.13
N GLY A 341 -18.01 -19.10 1.82
CA GLY A 341 -17.18 -19.86 0.88
C GLY A 341 -15.73 -19.36 0.81
N ASP A 342 -14.77 -20.29 0.61
CA ASP A 342 -13.37 -19.96 0.36
C ASP A 342 -13.23 -19.20 -0.97
N MET A 343 -12.44 -18.13 -0.97
CA MET A 343 -12.17 -17.29 -2.13
C MET A 343 -10.70 -16.94 -2.29
N ASN A 344 -10.30 -16.68 -3.53
CA ASN A 344 -9.00 -16.14 -3.85
C ASN A 344 -8.96 -14.62 -3.61
N GLY A 345 -7.94 -14.16 -2.88
CA GLY A 345 -7.60 -12.76 -2.72
C GLY A 345 -6.92 -12.15 -3.94
N VAL A 346 -6.34 -10.98 -3.73
CA VAL A 346 -5.63 -10.26 -4.80
C VAL A 346 -4.23 -10.86 -4.96
N PRO A 347 -3.77 -11.13 -6.20
CA PRO A 347 -2.39 -11.54 -6.44
C PRO A 347 -1.38 -10.63 -5.73
N THR A 348 -0.50 -11.25 -4.97
CA THR A 348 0.43 -10.63 -4.01
C THR A 348 1.86 -11.02 -4.35
N SER A 349 2.79 -10.06 -4.24
CA SER A 349 4.21 -10.28 -4.56
C SER A 349 4.99 -10.86 -3.37
N ALA A 350 6.11 -11.52 -3.67
CA ALA A 350 7.04 -12.01 -2.63
C ALA A 350 7.56 -10.90 -1.71
N ALA A 351 7.78 -9.70 -2.26
CA ALA A 351 8.23 -8.55 -1.46
C ALA A 351 7.21 -8.15 -0.38
N GLN A 352 5.91 -8.18 -0.69
CA GLN A 352 4.87 -7.89 0.30
C GLN A 352 4.78 -8.96 1.39
N ILE A 353 4.98 -10.24 1.02
CA ILE A 353 5.07 -11.34 1.99
C ILE A 353 6.31 -11.18 2.89
N VAL A 354 7.45 -10.79 2.33
CA VAL A 354 8.67 -10.52 3.09
C VAL A 354 8.50 -9.34 4.04
N THR A 355 7.80 -8.28 3.63
CA THR A 355 7.47 -7.17 4.54
C THR A 355 6.63 -7.66 5.72
N ALA A 356 5.53 -8.39 5.45
CA ALA A 356 4.69 -8.95 6.52
C ALA A 356 5.45 -9.92 7.44
N LEU A 357 6.37 -10.71 6.89
CA LEU A 357 7.25 -11.56 7.68
C LEU A 357 8.14 -10.75 8.63
N LYS A 358 8.77 -9.68 8.14
CA LYS A 358 9.64 -8.80 8.94
C LYS A 358 8.89 -8.02 10.01
N GLU A 359 7.58 -7.82 9.84
CA GLU A 359 6.72 -7.19 10.85
C GLU A 359 6.34 -8.14 11.99
N ASN A 360 6.54 -9.46 11.83
CA ASN A 360 6.28 -10.42 12.89
C ASN A 360 7.37 -10.32 13.98
N PRO A 361 7.03 -9.96 15.23
CA PRO A 361 8.02 -9.79 16.30
C PRO A 361 8.78 -11.07 16.67
N ALA A 362 8.26 -12.24 16.30
CA ALA A 362 8.91 -13.52 16.56
C ALA A 362 9.92 -13.93 15.47
N TYR A 363 9.94 -13.24 14.33
CA TYR A 363 10.90 -13.53 13.27
C TYR A 363 12.27 -12.91 13.59
N ASP A 364 13.29 -13.73 13.68
CA ASP A 364 14.65 -13.37 14.11
C ASP A 364 15.63 -13.15 12.94
N GLY A 365 15.15 -13.23 11.69
CA GLY A 365 15.99 -13.17 10.50
C GLY A 365 16.55 -14.52 10.06
N GLY A 366 16.12 -15.63 10.65
CA GLY A 366 16.51 -16.98 10.28
C GLY A 366 15.93 -17.49 8.95
N PRO A 367 16.25 -18.75 8.56
CA PRO A 367 15.65 -19.44 7.42
C PRO A 367 14.12 -19.46 7.45
N VAL A 368 13.51 -19.53 6.26
CA VAL A 368 12.05 -19.55 6.11
C VAL A 368 11.59 -20.86 5.49
N ARG A 369 10.44 -21.39 5.95
CA ARG A 369 9.72 -22.45 5.24
C ARG A 369 8.40 -21.91 4.71
N LEU A 370 8.19 -22.00 3.40
CA LEU A 370 6.93 -21.62 2.77
C LEU A 370 5.95 -22.80 2.84
N VAL A 371 4.89 -22.68 3.65
CA VAL A 371 3.72 -23.56 3.58
C VAL A 371 2.76 -22.98 2.54
N SER A 372 3.19 -23.05 1.29
CA SER A 372 2.53 -22.40 0.16
C SER A 372 2.59 -23.28 -1.09
N CYS A 373 1.43 -23.64 -1.64
CA CYS A 373 1.34 -24.55 -2.78
C CYS A 373 2.21 -24.07 -3.96
N TYR A 374 2.90 -25.01 -4.61
CA TYR A 374 3.71 -24.77 -5.81
C TYR A 374 4.87 -23.79 -5.65
N SER A 375 5.16 -23.31 -4.43
CA SER A 375 6.12 -22.22 -4.24
C SER A 375 7.57 -22.59 -4.57
N GLY A 376 7.89 -23.89 -4.62
CA GLY A 376 9.18 -24.43 -5.08
C GLY A 376 9.26 -24.74 -6.57
N MET A 377 8.26 -24.38 -7.39
CA MET A 377 8.31 -24.61 -8.84
C MET A 377 7.64 -23.48 -9.62
N THR A 378 7.71 -23.59 -10.95
CA THR A 378 6.91 -22.79 -11.88
C THR A 378 6.36 -23.66 -13.01
N ASP A 379 5.21 -23.27 -13.56
CA ASP A 379 4.67 -23.86 -14.79
C ASP A 379 5.65 -23.56 -15.94
N PRO A 380 6.18 -24.57 -16.65
CA PRO A 380 7.07 -24.37 -17.80
C PRO A 380 6.47 -23.50 -18.91
N LYS A 381 5.14 -23.37 -18.97
CA LYS A 381 4.43 -22.51 -19.93
C LYS A 381 4.28 -21.07 -19.44
N ALA A 382 4.53 -20.79 -18.16
CA ALA A 382 4.49 -19.45 -17.61
C ALA A 382 5.80 -18.70 -17.98
N LEU A 383 5.70 -17.82 -18.97
CA LEU A 383 6.82 -16.99 -19.47
C LEU A 383 7.56 -16.30 -18.32
N ASN A 384 8.87 -16.53 -18.25
CA ASN A 384 9.82 -15.88 -17.32
C ASN A 384 9.40 -15.93 -15.84
N SER A 385 8.64 -16.95 -15.44
CA SER A 385 8.23 -17.10 -14.05
C SER A 385 9.38 -17.63 -13.19
N VAL A 386 9.62 -16.95 -12.06
CA VAL A 386 10.59 -17.37 -11.03
C VAL A 386 9.84 -18.04 -9.88
N PRO A 387 10.30 -19.18 -9.34
CA PRO A 387 9.66 -19.82 -8.21
C PRO A 387 9.47 -18.84 -7.04
N LEU A 388 8.31 -18.89 -6.39
CA LEU A 388 7.99 -18.00 -5.27
C LEU A 388 9.04 -18.06 -4.16
N ALA A 389 9.54 -19.26 -3.85
CA ALA A 389 10.58 -19.48 -2.86
C ALA A 389 11.89 -18.78 -3.21
N GLN A 390 12.24 -18.75 -4.50
CA GLN A 390 13.43 -18.04 -4.96
C GLN A 390 13.23 -16.52 -4.83
N GLN A 391 12.08 -15.99 -5.24
CA GLN A 391 11.79 -14.57 -5.08
C GLN A 391 11.87 -14.14 -3.60
N VAL A 392 11.32 -14.95 -2.69
CA VAL A 392 11.42 -14.70 -1.23
C VAL A 392 12.88 -14.78 -0.77
N ALA A 393 13.64 -15.80 -1.19
CA ALA A 393 15.04 -15.95 -0.82
C ALA A 393 15.90 -14.77 -1.27
N ASP A 394 15.66 -14.26 -2.48
CA ASP A 394 16.39 -13.13 -3.05
C ASP A 394 16.07 -11.81 -2.34
N VAL A 395 14.80 -11.58 -2.04
CA VAL A 395 14.36 -10.35 -1.33
C VAL A 395 14.78 -10.37 0.15
N LEU A 396 14.71 -11.53 0.79
CA LEU A 396 14.98 -11.68 2.22
C LEU A 396 16.46 -11.86 2.54
N GLY A 397 17.24 -12.42 1.60
CA GLY A 397 18.66 -12.70 1.78
C GLY A 397 18.95 -13.94 2.64
N VAL A 398 17.97 -14.84 2.82
CA VAL A 398 18.09 -16.07 3.62
C VAL A 398 17.66 -17.29 2.80
N SER A 399 17.97 -18.50 3.27
CA SER A 399 17.49 -19.72 2.63
C SER A 399 16.00 -19.92 2.85
N VAL A 400 15.30 -20.35 1.80
CA VAL A 400 13.86 -20.63 1.82
C VAL A 400 13.61 -22.07 1.42
N VAL A 401 12.88 -22.82 2.23
CA VAL A 401 12.44 -24.19 1.92
C VAL A 401 10.99 -24.15 1.47
N ALA A 402 10.67 -24.79 0.35
CA ALA A 402 9.34 -24.70 -0.25
C ALA A 402 8.92 -26.00 -0.97
N PRO A 403 7.62 -26.31 -1.01
CA PRO A 403 7.11 -27.50 -1.67
C PRO A 403 7.05 -27.29 -3.19
N THR A 404 7.38 -28.34 -3.96
CA THR A 404 7.21 -28.35 -5.41
C THR A 404 5.76 -28.55 -5.84
N GLU A 405 4.85 -28.82 -4.92
CA GLU A 405 3.45 -29.16 -5.22
C GLU A 405 2.50 -28.57 -4.19
N ARG A 406 1.21 -28.92 -4.26
CA ARG A 406 0.26 -28.58 -3.19
C ARG A 406 0.73 -29.09 -1.84
N VAL A 407 0.57 -28.26 -0.81
CA VAL A 407 0.98 -28.58 0.56
C VAL A 407 -0.16 -28.34 1.53
N GLY A 408 -0.24 -29.14 2.59
CA GLY A 408 -1.15 -28.88 3.69
C GLY A 408 -1.12 -29.96 4.76
N THR A 409 -1.97 -29.77 5.77
CA THR A 409 -2.16 -30.73 6.85
C THR A 409 -3.52 -31.42 6.75
N ASN A 410 -3.64 -32.57 7.40
CA ASN A 410 -4.88 -33.30 7.53
C ASN A 410 -5.90 -32.46 8.31
N ARG A 411 -7.06 -32.22 7.69
CA ARG A 411 -8.13 -31.44 8.30
C ARG A 411 -8.63 -32.02 9.62
N TRP A 412 -8.49 -33.32 9.83
CA TRP A 412 -8.91 -34.02 11.05
C TRP A 412 -7.77 -34.29 12.02
N ALA A 413 -6.54 -33.79 11.78
CA ALA A 413 -5.44 -33.95 12.72
C ALA A 413 -5.80 -33.34 14.08
N ALA A 414 -5.61 -34.11 15.15
CA ALA A 414 -5.91 -33.71 16.53
C ALA A 414 -4.80 -32.84 17.16
N LYS A 415 -3.60 -32.87 16.57
CA LYS A 415 -2.43 -32.08 16.97
C LYS A 415 -1.72 -31.55 15.73
N PRO A 416 -0.86 -30.52 15.86
CA PRO A 416 -0.02 -30.11 14.75
C PRO A 416 0.82 -31.27 14.20
N GLU A 417 0.95 -31.33 12.88
CA GLU A 417 1.69 -32.37 12.16
C GLU A 417 2.56 -31.76 11.06
N GLN A 418 3.55 -32.51 10.58
CA GLN A 418 4.34 -32.05 9.44
C GLN A 418 3.43 -31.95 8.19
N PRO A 419 3.43 -30.80 7.50
CA PRO A 419 2.63 -30.65 6.29
C PRO A 419 3.11 -31.59 5.20
N THR A 420 2.18 -32.25 4.53
CA THR A 420 2.44 -33.19 3.44
C THR A 420 2.44 -32.47 2.10
N VAL A 421 3.38 -32.80 1.22
CA VAL A 421 3.37 -32.36 -0.18
C VAL A 421 2.65 -33.42 -1.02
N ALA A 422 1.67 -33.00 -1.80
CA ALA A 422 0.83 -33.89 -2.60
C ALA A 422 1.59 -34.48 -3.79
N ASP A 423 1.01 -35.52 -4.39
CA ASP A 423 1.38 -36.04 -5.72
C ASP A 423 2.86 -36.41 -5.89
N GLY A 424 3.51 -36.81 -4.80
CA GLY A 424 4.93 -37.18 -4.79
C GLY A 424 5.89 -35.98 -4.87
N GLY A 425 5.39 -34.75 -4.69
CA GLY A 425 6.22 -33.55 -4.60
C GLY A 425 7.14 -33.56 -3.39
N THR A 426 8.14 -32.68 -3.43
CA THR A 426 9.22 -32.63 -2.45
C THR A 426 9.41 -31.23 -1.90
N TRP A 427 10.15 -31.13 -0.80
CA TRP A 427 10.62 -29.85 -0.27
C TRP A 427 11.98 -29.52 -0.88
N VAL A 428 12.11 -28.35 -1.47
CA VAL A 428 13.34 -27.86 -2.11
C VAL A 428 13.84 -26.64 -1.35
N THR A 429 15.16 -26.56 -1.17
CA THR A 429 15.83 -25.41 -0.53
C THR A 429 16.37 -24.46 -1.58
N PHE A 430 15.99 -23.20 -1.48
CA PHE A 430 16.43 -22.10 -2.33
C PHE A 430 17.40 -21.23 -1.54
N LYS A 431 18.51 -20.85 -2.17
CA LYS A 431 19.49 -19.91 -1.61
C LYS A 431 19.35 -18.55 -2.30
N PRO A 432 19.68 -17.45 -1.62
CA PRO A 432 19.71 -16.13 -2.25
C PRO A 432 20.63 -16.13 -3.46
N ASN A 433 20.21 -15.50 -4.55
CA ASN A 433 20.88 -15.44 -5.86
C ASN A 433 21.08 -16.80 -6.54
N GLY A 434 20.30 -17.82 -6.17
CA GLY A 434 20.43 -19.19 -6.68
C GLY A 434 19.89 -19.41 -8.11
N TYR A 435 19.14 -18.44 -8.64
CA TYR A 435 18.53 -18.48 -9.97
C TYR A 435 19.20 -17.41 -10.84
N ARG A 436 20.39 -17.74 -11.37
CA ARG A 436 21.10 -16.95 -12.36
C ARG A 436 21.40 -17.80 -13.59
#